data_AF-A0A2D5VMH9-F1
#
_entry.id   AF-A0A2D5VMH9-F1
#
_cell.length_a   1.000
_cell.length_b   1.000
_cell.length_c   1.000
_cell.angle_alpha   90.00
_cell.angle_beta   90.00
_cell.angle_gamma   90.00
#
_symmetry.space_group_name_H-M   'P 1'
#
loop_
_entity.id
_entity.type
_entity.pdbx_description
1 polymer ?
#
loop_
_entity_poly.entity_id
_entity_poly.type
_entity_poly.pdbx_seq_one_letter_code
_entity_poly.pdbx_strand_id
1 'polypeptide(L)'
;MAEAIQTAATGATHPVTGIATDPVTGIATDTSAKTAGHSRKVLHIDCDCFFAAVEMRERPELASQPLAIGGESDRRGVIATCNYVAREYGVRSAMATATARRLCPDLVLLSGRMALYRSVSEALMAILREYSSVVEQVSVDEAYLELESGQ
;
A
#
# COMPACT_ATOMS: atom_id res chain seq x y z
N MET A 1 -2.43 -43.72 -6.03
CA MET A 1 -3.66 -42.93 -5.83
C MET A 1 -3.43 -41.61 -6.54
N ALA A 2 -3.82 -41.47 -7.82
CA ALA A 2 -5.19 -41.14 -8.29
C ALA A 2 -5.55 -39.71 -7.83
N GLU A 3 -5.75 -38.67 -8.66
CA GLU A 3 -6.10 -38.56 -10.08
C GLU A 3 -5.61 -37.24 -10.69
N ALA A 4 -5.58 -37.23 -12.03
CA ALA A 4 -5.52 -36.06 -12.88
C ALA A 4 -6.83 -35.27 -12.83
N ILE A 5 -6.76 -33.94 -12.92
CA ILE A 5 -7.87 -33.14 -13.44
C ILE A 5 -7.34 -32.27 -14.57
N GLN A 6 -7.85 -32.58 -15.75
CA GLN A 6 -7.67 -31.91 -17.02
C GLN A 6 -8.98 -31.19 -17.38
N THR A 7 -8.84 -29.98 -17.93
CA THR A 7 -9.79 -29.23 -18.78
C THR A 7 -11.03 -28.58 -18.13
N ALA A 8 -11.13 -27.26 -18.29
CA ALA A 8 -12.19 -26.66 -19.11
C ALA A 8 -11.82 -25.22 -19.49
N ALA A 9 -11.56 -25.00 -20.77
CA ALA A 9 -11.65 -23.69 -21.38
C ALA A 9 -13.12 -23.24 -21.33
N THR A 10 -13.39 -22.08 -20.75
CA THR A 10 -14.64 -21.34 -20.98
C THR A 10 -14.24 -19.99 -21.55
N GLY A 11 -14.18 -19.93 -22.88
CA GLY A 11 -14.18 -18.67 -23.59
C GLY A 11 -15.51 -17.98 -23.29
N ALA A 12 -15.44 -16.81 -22.65
CA ALA A 12 -16.55 -15.89 -22.63
C ALA A 12 -16.75 -15.39 -24.07
N THR A 13 -17.61 -16.07 -24.82
CA THR A 13 -18.17 -15.53 -26.05
C THR A 13 -19.00 -14.32 -25.67
N HIS A 14 -18.47 -13.12 -25.92
CA HIS A 14 -19.29 -11.93 -25.98
C HIS A 14 -20.42 -12.19 -26.98
N PRO A 15 -21.69 -11.92 -26.64
CA PRO A 15 -22.77 -11.98 -27.62
C PRO A 15 -22.44 -10.95 -28.70
N VAL A 16 -22.26 -11.42 -29.94
CA VAL A 16 -22.25 -10.54 -31.10
C VAL A 16 -23.68 -10.05 -31.23
N THR A 17 -23.95 -8.84 -30.74
CA THR A 17 -25.26 -8.20 -30.85
C THR A 17 -25.61 -8.10 -32.32
N GLY A 18 -26.71 -8.75 -32.71
CA GLY A 18 -27.19 -8.73 -34.08
C GLY A 18 -27.38 -7.29 -34.57
N ILE A 19 -26.81 -6.98 -35.73
CA ILE A 19 -27.00 -5.71 -36.40
C ILE A 19 -28.41 -5.75 -36.99
N ALA A 20 -29.38 -5.12 -36.32
CA ALA A 20 -30.70 -4.89 -36.90
C ALA A 20 -30.55 -3.75 -37.93
N THR A 21 -30.71 -4.07 -39.21
CA THR A 21 -30.73 -3.09 -40.30
C THR A 21 -32.12 -2.45 -40.38
N ASP A 22 -32.19 -1.11 -40.27
CA ASP A 22 -33.42 -0.35 -40.52
C ASP A 22 -33.79 -0.45 -42.02
N PRO A 23 -34.99 -0.94 -42.38
CA PRO A 23 -35.35 -1.26 -43.77
C PRO A 23 -35.54 -0.04 -44.68
N VAL A 24 -35.40 1.20 -44.20
CA VAL A 24 -35.72 2.41 -45.01
C VAL A 24 -34.48 3.20 -45.46
N THR A 25 -33.35 3.15 -44.75
CA THR A 25 -32.21 4.06 -45.03
C THR A 25 -30.85 3.40 -45.24
N GLY A 26 -30.64 2.13 -44.90
CA GLY A 26 -29.38 1.41 -45.18
C GLY A 26 -28.12 2.01 -44.54
N ILE A 27 -28.25 2.98 -43.62
CA ILE A 27 -27.14 3.59 -42.89
C ILE A 27 -27.02 2.86 -41.56
N ALA A 28 -25.89 2.19 -41.34
CA ALA A 28 -25.50 1.70 -40.03
C ALA A 28 -25.27 2.92 -39.12
N THR A 29 -26.27 3.26 -38.31
CA THR A 29 -26.09 4.22 -37.23
C THR A 29 -25.40 3.48 -36.09
N ASP A 30 -24.09 3.72 -35.95
CA ASP A 30 -23.32 3.27 -34.80
C ASP A 30 -23.95 3.87 -33.53
N THR A 31 -24.84 3.10 -32.92
CA THR A 31 -25.44 3.39 -31.62
C THR A 31 -24.50 2.87 -30.53
N SER A 32 -23.18 3.09 -30.69
CA SER A 32 -22.25 3.03 -29.56
C SER A 32 -22.61 4.20 -28.65
N ALA A 33 -23.58 3.94 -27.78
CA ALA A 33 -23.84 4.71 -26.59
C ALA A 33 -22.48 5.01 -25.97
N LYS A 34 -22.11 6.29 -25.98
CA LYS A 34 -20.90 6.80 -25.38
C LYS A 34 -21.00 6.43 -23.91
N THR A 35 -20.39 5.31 -23.50
CA THR A 35 -20.33 4.92 -22.09
C THR A 35 -19.65 6.08 -21.41
N ALA A 36 -20.39 6.89 -20.66
CA ALA A 36 -19.85 7.92 -19.82
C ALA A 36 -19.01 7.18 -18.78
N GLY A 37 -17.74 6.95 -19.11
CA GLY A 37 -16.81 6.20 -18.29
C GLY A 37 -16.61 7.01 -17.02
N HIS A 38 -17.17 6.52 -15.92
CA HIS A 38 -16.89 7.07 -14.62
C HIS A 38 -15.38 6.99 -14.40
N SER A 39 -14.73 8.13 -14.16
CA SER A 39 -13.30 8.15 -13.88
C SER A 39 -13.04 7.36 -12.61
N ARG A 40 -12.22 6.31 -12.73
CA ARG A 40 -11.80 5.47 -11.60
C ARG A 40 -11.07 6.35 -10.58
N LYS A 41 -11.52 6.32 -9.32
CA LYS A 41 -10.90 7.04 -8.21
C LYS A 41 -10.12 6.03 -7.38
N VAL A 42 -8.79 6.17 -7.35
CA VAL A 42 -7.91 5.31 -6.55
C VAL A 42 -7.19 6.15 -5.51
N LEU A 43 -7.23 5.72 -4.26
CA LEU A 43 -6.56 6.34 -3.13
C LEU A 43 -5.32 5.50 -2.79
N HIS A 44 -4.16 6.15 -2.66
CA HIS A 44 -2.96 5.55 -2.13
C HIS A 44 -2.83 5.93 -0.66
N ILE A 45 -2.72 4.94 0.21
CA ILE A 45 -2.51 5.11 1.65
C ILE A 45 -1.12 4.60 1.98
N ASP A 46 -0.35 5.42 2.70
CA ASP A 46 1.00 5.16 3.17
C ASP A 46 1.13 5.75 4.59
N CYS A 47 1.61 4.98 5.56
CA CYS A 47 1.69 5.42 6.95
C CYS A 47 2.99 6.15 7.26
N ASP A 48 2.86 7.36 7.80
CA ASP A 48 4.01 8.18 8.20
C ASP A 48 4.95 7.47 9.18
N CYS A 49 6.20 7.28 8.74
CA CYS A 49 7.29 6.72 9.57
C CYS A 49 6.89 5.41 10.28
N PHE A 50 6.14 4.52 9.63
CA PHE A 50 5.34 3.46 10.25
C PHE A 50 5.97 2.77 11.47
N PHE A 51 7.16 2.17 11.35
CA PHE A 51 7.77 1.49 12.49
C PHE A 51 8.08 2.42 13.65
N ALA A 52 8.61 3.62 13.39
CA ALA A 52 8.87 4.60 14.43
C ALA A 52 7.56 5.12 15.06
N ALA A 53 6.51 5.32 14.26
CA ALA A 53 5.19 5.72 14.76
C ALA A 53 4.57 4.67 15.69
N VAL A 54 4.66 3.39 15.33
CA VAL A 54 4.23 2.28 16.21
C VAL A 54 5.03 2.27 17.51
N GLU A 55 6.34 2.44 17.45
CA GLU A 55 7.17 2.48 18.66
C GLU A 55 6.84 3.67 19.57
N MET A 56 6.60 4.85 19.02
CA MET A 56 6.19 6.05 19.78
C MET A 56 4.78 5.90 20.37
N ARG A 57 3.86 5.16 19.71
CA ARG A 57 2.54 4.86 20.27
C ARG A 57 2.64 3.96 21.51
N GLU A 58 3.49 2.93 21.45
CA GLU A 58 3.69 2.02 22.58
C GLU A 58 4.51 2.64 23.71
N ARG A 59 5.38 3.60 23.38
CA ARG A 59 6.29 4.29 24.31
C ARG A 59 6.25 5.81 24.06
N PRO A 60 5.25 6.51 24.61
CA PRO A 60 5.02 7.93 24.34
C PRO A 60 6.23 8.82 24.67
N GLU A 61 7.09 8.42 25.59
CA GLU A 61 8.33 9.11 25.94
C GLU A 61 9.34 9.21 24.79
N LEU A 62 9.20 8.38 23.75
CA LEU A 62 10.04 8.41 22.55
C LEU A 62 9.61 9.48 21.54
N ALA A 63 8.40 10.03 21.66
CA ALA A 63 7.85 10.95 20.66
C ALA A 63 8.65 12.26 20.53
N SER A 64 9.27 12.71 21.61
CA SER A 64 10.10 13.92 21.65
C SER A 64 11.59 13.66 21.43
N GLN A 65 12.00 12.42 21.16
CA GLN A 65 13.41 12.03 21.02
C GLN A 65 13.74 11.75 19.55
N PRO A 66 14.97 12.01 19.08
CA PRO A 66 15.40 11.56 17.76
C PRO A 66 15.45 10.03 17.77
N LEU A 67 14.51 9.40 17.05
CA LEU A 67 14.31 7.96 17.05
C LEU A 67 14.54 7.37 15.65
N ALA A 68 15.26 6.25 15.61
CA ALA A 68 15.38 5.41 14.43
C ALA A 68 15.18 3.92 14.74
N ILE A 69 14.65 3.20 13.76
CA ILE A 69 14.57 1.74 13.75
C ILE A 69 15.60 1.23 12.76
N GLY A 70 16.47 0.31 13.18
CA GLY A 70 17.54 -0.17 12.30
C GLY A 70 18.44 -1.21 12.96
N GLY A 71 19.41 -1.69 12.18
CA GLY A 71 20.47 -2.56 12.71
C GLY A 71 21.57 -1.76 13.40
N GLU A 72 22.28 -2.39 14.34
CA GLU A 72 23.41 -1.75 15.03
C GLU A 72 24.60 -1.46 14.09
N SER A 73 25.37 -0.41 14.42
CA SER A 73 26.49 0.06 13.58
C SER A 73 27.68 -0.91 13.50
N ASP A 74 27.93 -1.68 14.56
CA ASP A 74 28.98 -2.71 14.61
C ASP A 74 28.72 -3.88 13.65
N ARG A 75 27.46 -4.08 13.25
CA ARG A 75 27.02 -5.13 12.33
C ARG A 75 26.80 -4.62 10.90
N ARG A 76 27.37 -3.45 10.55
CA ARG A 76 27.09 -2.74 9.27
C ARG A 76 25.59 -2.49 9.08
N GLY A 77 24.89 -2.16 10.17
CA GLY A 77 23.47 -1.88 10.17
C GLY A 77 23.09 -0.67 9.33
N VAL A 78 21.85 -0.68 8.88
CA VAL A 78 21.20 0.42 8.17
C VAL A 78 19.92 0.82 8.90
N ILE A 79 19.56 2.10 8.76
CA ILE A 79 18.30 2.65 9.26
C ILE A 79 17.16 2.17 8.36
N ALA A 80 16.19 1.45 8.92
CA ALA A 80 14.97 1.07 8.23
C ALA A 80 14.03 2.28 8.09
N THR A 81 13.78 3.00 9.19
CA THR A 81 13.02 4.25 9.20
C THR A 81 13.40 5.09 10.43
N CYS A 82 12.97 6.35 10.45
CA CYS A 82 13.19 7.27 11.57
C CYS A 82 12.05 8.27 11.69
N ASN A 83 11.83 8.81 12.90
CA ASN A 83 10.80 9.81 13.15
C ASN A 83 11.21 11.20 12.63
N TYR A 84 10.26 12.14 12.62
CA TYR A 84 10.51 13.49 12.15
C TYR A 84 11.60 14.23 12.95
N VAL A 85 11.66 14.03 14.26
CA VAL A 85 12.73 14.61 15.11
C VAL A 85 14.11 14.18 14.62
N ALA A 86 14.34 12.89 14.36
CA ALA A 86 15.61 12.42 13.80
C ALA A 86 15.85 12.93 12.36
N ARG A 87 14.78 13.13 11.57
CA ARG A 87 14.90 13.69 10.21
C ARG A 87 15.40 15.13 10.21
N GLU A 88 15.14 15.91 11.26
CA GLU A 88 15.68 17.28 11.40
C GLU A 88 17.21 17.29 11.48
N TYR A 89 17.81 16.26 12.09
CA TYR A 89 19.26 16.04 12.12
C TYR A 89 19.83 15.46 10.82
N GLY A 90 18.98 15.21 9.81
CA GLY A 90 19.39 14.64 8.53
C GLY A 90 19.41 13.11 8.49
N VAL A 91 18.97 12.41 9.54
CA VAL A 91 18.83 10.93 9.52
C VAL A 91 17.75 10.52 8.51
N ARG A 92 18.00 9.49 7.71
CA ARG A 92 17.08 9.00 6.66
C ARG A 92 17.08 7.47 6.61
N SER A 93 16.02 6.90 6.03
CA SER A 93 15.97 5.47 5.70
C SER A 93 17.09 5.08 4.74
N ALA A 94 17.50 3.81 4.77
CA ALA A 94 18.64 3.23 4.04
C ALA A 94 20.02 3.84 4.38
N MET A 95 20.09 4.82 5.28
CA MET A 95 21.36 5.37 5.78
C MET A 95 22.11 4.34 6.63
N ALA A 96 23.42 4.23 6.47
CA ALA A 96 24.24 3.44 7.37
C ALA A 96 24.12 3.96 8.82
N THR A 97 23.90 3.06 9.78
CA THR A 97 23.69 3.43 11.20
C THR A 97 24.86 4.23 11.76
N ALA A 98 26.10 3.90 11.36
CA ALA A 98 27.29 4.65 11.75
C ALA A 98 27.23 6.12 11.28
N THR A 99 26.66 6.40 10.10
CA THR A 99 26.46 7.76 9.60
C THR A 99 25.35 8.46 10.38
N ALA A 100 24.23 7.78 10.64
CA ALA A 100 23.13 8.33 11.43
C ALA A 100 23.59 8.77 12.83
N ARG A 101 24.40 7.95 13.52
CA ARG A 101 24.97 8.28 14.84
C ARG A 101 25.96 9.45 14.80
N ARG A 102 26.66 9.68 13.67
CA ARG A 102 27.51 10.87 13.51
C ARG A 102 26.70 12.15 13.31
N LEU A 103 25.57 12.05 12.60
CA LEU A 103 24.66 13.18 12.39
C LEU A 103 23.88 13.54 13.66
N CYS A 104 23.48 12.53 14.43
CA CYS A 104 22.73 12.68 15.68
C CYS A 104 23.37 11.78 16.75
N PRO A 105 24.29 12.31 17.57
CA PRO A 105 24.95 11.55 18.64
C PRO A 105 23.96 11.00 19.68
N ASP A 106 22.88 11.73 19.94
CA ASP A 106 21.81 11.35 20.88
C ASP A 106 20.72 10.47 20.25
N LEU A 107 20.96 9.92 19.05
CA LEU A 107 19.98 9.09 18.34
C LEU A 107 19.63 7.83 19.14
N VAL A 108 18.36 7.73 19.51
CA VAL A 108 17.78 6.50 20.04
C VAL A 108 17.61 5.52 18.88
N LEU A 109 18.35 4.42 18.94
CA LEU A 109 18.25 3.34 17.96
C LEU A 109 17.56 2.14 18.58
N LEU A 110 16.50 1.66 17.93
CA LEU A 110 15.80 0.45 18.34
C LEU A 110 15.92 -0.63 17.29
N SER A 111 16.06 -1.88 17.76
CA SER A 111 15.84 -3.05 16.91
C SER A 111 14.35 -3.20 16.61
N GLY A 112 14.02 -3.54 15.36
CA GLY A 112 12.63 -3.62 14.91
C GLY A 112 11.85 -4.79 15.51
N ARG A 113 10.65 -4.50 16.04
CA ARG A 113 9.71 -5.52 16.55
C ARG A 113 8.73 -5.99 15.46
N MET A 114 9.24 -6.76 14.49
CA MET A 114 8.47 -7.14 13.27
C MET A 114 7.11 -7.78 13.53
N ALA A 115 6.97 -8.59 14.60
CA ALA A 115 5.69 -9.20 14.96
C ALA A 115 4.64 -8.14 15.36
N LEU A 116 5.05 -7.11 16.11
CA LEU A 116 4.19 -5.98 16.45
C LEU A 116 3.81 -5.17 15.22
N TYR A 117 4.76 -4.90 14.33
CA TYR A 117 4.49 -4.10 13.13
C TYR A 117 3.51 -4.83 12.21
N ARG A 118 3.62 -6.15 12.11
CA ARG A 118 2.67 -6.99 11.38
C ARG A 118 1.27 -6.94 12.01
N SER A 119 1.14 -7.08 13.32
CA SER A 119 -0.19 -7.04 13.96
C SER A 119 -0.88 -5.68 13.81
N VAL A 120 -0.11 -4.58 13.84
CA VAL A 120 -0.65 -3.24 13.57
C VAL A 120 -1.03 -3.07 12.09
N SER A 121 -0.22 -3.59 11.17
CA SER A 121 -0.54 -3.62 9.74
C SER A 121 -1.85 -4.38 9.48
N GLU A 122 -2.03 -5.55 10.09
CA GLU A 122 -3.26 -6.35 9.95
C GLU A 122 -4.50 -5.57 10.43
N ALA A 123 -4.39 -4.87 11.56
CA ALA A 123 -5.47 -4.02 12.06
C ALA A 123 -5.77 -2.84 11.12
N LEU A 124 -4.74 -2.16 10.60
CA LEU A 124 -4.90 -1.08 9.62
C LEU A 124 -5.59 -1.59 8.34
N MET A 125 -5.12 -2.70 7.79
CA MET A 125 -5.64 -3.26 6.54
C MET A 125 -7.06 -3.81 6.72
N ALA A 126 -7.43 -4.27 7.91
CA ALA A 126 -8.81 -4.61 8.25
C ALA A 126 -9.72 -3.38 8.16
N ILE A 127 -9.29 -2.26 8.76
CA ILE A 127 -10.02 -0.98 8.67
C ILE A 127 -10.16 -0.55 7.22
N LEU A 128 -9.08 -0.57 6.42
CA LEU A 128 -9.13 -0.16 5.01
C LEU A 128 -10.13 -0.99 4.19
N ARG A 129 -10.27 -2.29 4.49
CA ARG A 129 -11.24 -3.20 3.85
C ARG A 129 -12.70 -2.91 4.23
N GLU A 130 -12.96 -2.13 5.28
CA GLU A 130 -14.32 -1.67 5.61
C GLU A 130 -14.77 -0.53 4.69
N TYR A 131 -13.83 0.21 4.06
CA TYR A 131 -14.13 1.37 3.20
C TYR A 131 -14.18 1.06 1.71
N SER A 132 -13.65 -0.08 1.28
CA SER A 132 -13.69 -0.50 -0.12
C SER A 132 -13.62 -2.01 -0.25
N SER A 133 -14.37 -2.54 -1.22
CA SER A 133 -14.27 -3.94 -1.64
C SER A 133 -13.01 -4.25 -2.45
N VAL A 134 -12.32 -3.21 -2.97
CA VAL A 134 -11.11 -3.33 -3.77
C VAL A 134 -9.96 -2.67 -3.03
N VAL A 135 -9.20 -3.50 -2.30
CA VAL A 135 -8.00 -3.09 -1.55
C VAL A 135 -6.82 -3.95 -2.00
N GLU A 136 -5.76 -3.30 -2.46
CA GLU A 136 -4.49 -3.94 -2.81
C GLU A 136 -3.41 -3.51 -1.82
N GLN A 137 -3.00 -4.43 -0.95
CA GLN A 137 -1.92 -4.20 0.00
C GLN A 137 -0.56 -4.33 -0.71
N VAL A 138 0.25 -3.27 -0.66
CA VAL A 138 1.58 -3.21 -1.30
C VAL A 138 2.68 -3.58 -0.31
N SER A 139 2.56 -3.11 0.93
CA SER A 139 3.55 -3.33 1.99
C SER A 139 2.86 -3.47 3.36
N VAL A 140 3.64 -3.41 4.44
CA VAL A 140 3.10 -3.41 5.82
C VAL A 140 2.35 -2.13 6.18
N ASP A 141 2.62 -1.02 5.49
CA ASP A 141 2.06 0.30 5.73
C ASP A 141 1.36 0.92 4.51
N GLU A 142 1.49 0.30 3.34
CA GLU A 142 0.98 0.84 2.08
C GLU A 142 -0.13 -0.01 1.46
N ALA A 143 -1.15 0.66 0.95
CA ALA A 143 -2.22 0.04 0.17
C ALA A 143 -2.87 1.00 -0.83
N TYR A 144 -3.37 0.45 -1.94
CA TYR A 144 -4.29 1.12 -2.84
C TYR A 144 -5.73 0.73 -2.53
N LEU A 145 -6.62 1.72 -2.52
CA LEU A 145 -8.07 1.53 -2.38
C LEU A 145 -8.77 2.15 -3.57
N GLU A 146 -9.71 1.42 -4.17
CA GLU A 146 -10.62 2.02 -5.16
C GLU A 146 -11.85 2.58 -4.46
N LEU A 147 -12.16 3.84 -4.73
CA LEU A 147 -13.39 4.44 -4.22
C LEU A 147 -14.53 4.14 -5.18
N GLU A 148 -15.65 3.70 -4.64
CA GLU A 148 -16.87 3.55 -5.42
C GLU A 148 -17.25 4.89 -6.07
N SER A 149 -17.65 4.82 -7.33
CA SER A 149 -18.23 5.96 -8.02
C SER A 149 -19.60 6.17 -7.38
N GLY A 150 -19.77 7.30 -6.68
CA GLY A 150 -20.95 7.55 -5.87
C GLY A 150 -22.25 7.46 -6.67
N GLN A 151 -23.26 6.92 -6.00
CA GLN A 151 -24.65 7.38 -6.06
C GLN A 151 -24.73 8.90 -5.85
#